data_AF-A0AAW2KVS4-F1
#
_entry.id   AF-A0AAW2KVS4-F1
#
_cell.length_a   1.000
_cell.length_b   1.000
_cell.length_c   1.000
_cell.angle_alpha   90.00
_cell.angle_beta   90.00
_cell.angle_gamma   90.00
#
_symmetry.space_group_name_H-M   'P 1'
#
loop_
_entity.id
_entity.type
_entity.pdbx_description
1 polymer ?
#
loop_
_entity_poly.entity_id
_entity_poly.type
_entity_poly.pdbx_seq_one_letter_code
_entity_poly.pdbx_strand_id
1 'polypeptide(L)'
;MKKDGGIFKLEGSKAGRKGILSIDAEIFEVAPTFHLVEMKKSNGDTLEYQKLMKEDLRPSLKDIVWTWQGDEPRTSSKKRMQSVSYLSSNS
;
A
#
# COMPACT_ATOMS: atom_id res chain seq x y z
N MET A 1 -16.49 27.06 -0.91
CA MET A 1 -15.59 25.90 -1.11
C MET A 1 -16.33 24.88 -1.95
N LYS A 2 -15.83 24.56 -3.15
CA LYS A 2 -16.46 23.55 -4.01
C LYS A 2 -16.23 22.18 -3.35
N LYS A 3 -17.33 21.46 -3.06
CA LYS A 3 -17.29 20.08 -2.60
C LYS A 3 -17.01 19.21 -3.82
N ASP A 4 -15.75 19.11 -4.21
CA ASP A 4 -15.33 18.19 -5.27
C ASP A 4 -15.30 16.77 -4.67
N GLY A 5 -16.48 16.16 -4.60
CA GLY A 5 -16.78 14.72 -4.51
C GLY A 5 -15.72 13.72 -4.03
N GLY A 6 -15.05 13.96 -2.89
CA GLY A 6 -14.22 12.94 -2.22
C GLY A 6 -12.91 12.57 -2.93
N ILE A 7 -12.48 13.33 -3.94
CA ILE A 7 -11.20 13.13 -4.63
C ILE A 7 -10.16 14.08 -4.02
N PHE A 8 -9.09 13.51 -3.50
CA PHE A 8 -7.95 14.21 -2.92
C PHE A 8 -6.75 14.11 -3.86
N LYS A 9 -5.96 15.19 -3.95
CA LYS A 9 -4.70 15.18 -4.69
C LYS A 9 -3.53 15.36 -3.74
N LEU A 10 -2.61 14.40 -3.76
CA LEU A 10 -1.36 14.42 -3.02
C LEU A 10 -0.22 14.76 -3.98
N GLU A 11 0.52 15.82 -3.71
CA GLU A 11 1.67 16.25 -4.51
C GLU A 11 2.96 16.16 -3.70
N GLY A 12 4.02 15.65 -4.33
CA GLY A 12 5.35 15.63 -3.76
C GLY A 12 5.93 17.04 -3.66
N SER A 13 6.74 17.30 -2.62
CA SER A 13 7.37 18.60 -2.41
C SER A 13 8.59 18.85 -3.31
N LYS A 14 9.11 17.81 -3.97
CA LYS A 14 10.31 17.88 -4.82
C LYS A 14 10.00 17.31 -6.20
N ALA A 15 10.57 17.94 -7.23
CA ALA A 15 10.53 17.41 -8.58
C ALA A 15 11.50 16.22 -8.69
N GLY A 16 10.98 15.07 -9.12
CA GLY A 16 11.76 13.90 -9.47
C GLY A 16 12.19 13.91 -10.94
N ARG A 17 12.65 12.76 -11.44
CA ARG A 17 13.14 12.65 -12.83
C ARG A 17 12.09 13.04 -13.87
N LYS A 18 10.81 12.77 -13.58
CA LYS A 18 9.68 13.05 -14.47
C LYS A 18 8.79 14.17 -13.95
N GLY A 19 9.37 15.14 -13.24
CA GLY A 19 8.64 16.24 -12.61
C GLY A 19 8.09 15.87 -11.24
N ILE A 20 7.16 16.67 -10.74
CA ILE A 20 6.55 16.46 -9.41
C ILE A 20 5.65 15.23 -9.45
N LEU A 21 5.87 14.30 -8.52
CA LEU A 21 5.00 13.16 -8.31
C LEU A 21 3.64 13.65 -7.79
N SER A 22 2.57 13.26 -8.48
CA SER A 22 1.19 13.57 -8.09
C SER A 22 0.37 12.29 -8.04
N ILE A 23 -0.48 12.19 -7.02
CA ILE A 23 -1.33 11.03 -6.75
C ILE A 23 -2.74 11.53 -6.48
N ASP A 24 -3.71 10.96 -7.18
CA ASP A 24 -5.12 11.19 -6.93
C ASP A 24 -5.62 10.05 -6.04
N ALA A 25 -6.35 10.38 -4.99
CA ALA A 25 -6.92 9.45 -4.04
C ALA A 25 -8.44 9.65 -3.98
N GLU A 26 -9.20 8.59 -4.22
CA GLU A 26 -10.66 8.63 -4.23
C GLU A 26 -11.20 7.62 -3.23
N ILE A 27 -12.21 8.03 -2.47
CA ILE A 27 -12.82 7.21 -1.43
C ILE A 27 -14.18 6.72 -1.92
N PHE A 28 -14.36 5.40 -1.90
CA PHE A 28 -15.61 4.74 -2.26
C PHE A 28 -16.20 4.04 -1.04
N GLU A 29 -17.47 4.29 -0.77
CA GLU A 29 -18.23 3.51 0.20
C GLU A 29 -18.60 2.17 -0.43
N VAL A 30 -18.05 1.06 0.09
CA VAL A 30 -18.36 -0.29 -0.38
C VAL A 30 -19.32 -1.02 0.57
N ALA A 31 -19.41 -0.55 1.82
CA ALA A 31 -20.42 -0.92 2.81
C ALA A 31 -20.50 0.18 3.90
N PRO A 32 -21.53 0.21 4.76
CA PRO A 32 -21.74 1.30 5.73
C PRO A 32 -20.56 1.61 6.66
N THR A 33 -19.68 0.63 6.90
CA THR A 33 -18.48 0.77 7.73
C THR A 33 -17.19 0.47 6.99
N PHE A 34 -17.26 0.14 5.69
CA PHE A 34 -16.09 -0.22 4.89
C PHE A 34 -15.96 0.73 3.71
N HIS A 35 -14.81 1.38 3.65
CA HIS A 35 -14.46 2.32 2.60
C HIS A 35 -13.25 1.76 1.87
N LEU A 36 -13.30 1.78 0.54
CA LEU A 36 -12.18 1.50 -0.33
C LEU A 36 -11.54 2.81 -0.73
N VAL A 37 -10.22 2.92 -0.58
CA VAL A 37 -9.45 4.06 -1.06
C VAL A 37 -8.67 3.63 -2.29
N GLU A 38 -9.00 4.22 -3.44
CA GLU A 38 -8.25 4.01 -4.67
C GLU A 38 -7.20 5.13 -4.81
N MET A 39 -5.94 4.77 -5.00
CA MET A 39 -4.85 5.73 -5.22
C MET A 39 -4.26 5.53 -6.62
N LYS A 40 -4.25 6.58 -7.43
CA LYS A 40 -3.78 6.59 -8.81
C LYS A 40 -2.64 7.56 -8.99
N LYS A 41 -1.58 7.16 -9.67
CA LYS A 41 -0.52 8.09 -10.10
C LYS A 41 -1.06 8.98 -11.21
N SER A 42 -1.16 10.29 -10.96
CA SER A 42 -1.58 11.28 -11.96
C SER A 42 -0.41 11.96 -12.68
N ASN A 43 0.76 12.08 -12.02
CA ASN A 43 1.97 12.61 -12.66
C ASN A 43 3.26 12.05 -12.02
N GLY A 44 4.41 12.22 -12.68
CA GLY A 44 5.73 11.88 -12.13
C GLY A 44 6.20 10.44 -12.39
N ASP A 45 7.29 10.06 -11.72
CA ASP A 45 7.97 8.80 -11.98
C ASP A 45 7.28 7.60 -11.32
N THR A 46 7.18 6.48 -12.03
CA THR A 46 6.48 5.29 -11.55
C THR A 46 7.26 4.56 -10.46
N LEU A 47 8.60 4.57 -10.50
CA LEU A 47 9.41 3.94 -9.45
C LEU A 47 9.35 4.76 -8.16
N GLU A 48 9.37 6.09 -8.28
CA GLU A 48 9.14 6.99 -7.14
C GLU A 48 7.75 6.76 -6.51
N TYR A 49 6.71 6.64 -7.34
CA TYR A 49 5.36 6.26 -6.87
C TYR A 49 5.34 4.93 -6.11
N GLN A 50 5.92 3.87 -6.69
CA GLN A 50 5.96 2.54 -6.07
C GLN A 50 6.72 2.55 -4.75
N LYS A 51 7.83 3.31 -4.69
CA LYS A 51 8.61 3.48 -3.47
C LYS A 51 7.79 4.17 -2.39
N LEU A 52 7.17 5.32 -2.69
CA LEU A 52 6.31 6.04 -1.77
C LEU A 52 5.17 5.16 -1.23
N MET A 53 4.51 4.41 -2.12
CA MET A 53 3.43 3.50 -1.74
C MET A 53 3.90 2.42 -0.76
N LYS A 54 5.07 1.82 -1.01
CA LYS A 54 5.57 0.68 -0.25
C LYS A 54 6.29 1.06 1.04
N GLU A 55 7.11 2.12 1.01
CA GLU A 55 8.01 2.49 2.10
C GLU A 55 7.40 3.53 3.05
N ASP A 56 6.51 4.40 2.55
CA ASP A 56 5.97 5.50 3.36
C ASP A 56 4.48 5.32 3.65
N LEU A 57 3.63 5.23 2.61
CA LEU A 57 2.17 5.23 2.77
C LEU A 57 1.66 3.95 3.44
N ARG A 58 2.01 2.79 2.90
CA ARG A 58 1.54 1.50 3.42
C ARG A 58 1.92 1.26 4.90
N PRO A 59 3.16 1.54 5.33
CA PRO A 59 3.51 1.44 6.76
C PRO A 59 2.80 2.46 7.64
N SER A 60 2.60 3.69 7.16
CA SER A 60 1.94 4.76 7.92
C SER A 60 0.45 4.53 8.12
N LEU A 61 -0.19 3.75 7.25
CA LEU A 61 -1.63 3.45 7.27
C LEU A 61 -1.95 2.06 7.81
N LYS A 62 -0.97 1.34 8.38
CA LYS A 62 -1.13 -0.05 8.86
C LYS A 62 -2.24 -0.24 9.91
N ASP A 63 -2.51 0.79 10.72
CA ASP A 63 -3.47 0.72 11.82
C ASP A 63 -4.90 1.06 11.38
N ILE A 64 -5.06 1.52 10.14
CA ILE A 64 -6.35 1.97 9.56
C ILE A 64 -6.76 1.04 8.41
N VAL A 65 -5.81 0.59 7.59
CA VAL A 65 -6.09 -0.22 6.41
C VAL A 65 -6.24 -1.69 6.80
N TRP A 66 -7.41 -2.24 6.48
CA TRP A 66 -7.73 -3.66 6.71
C TRP A 66 -6.86 -4.60 5.85
N THR A 67 -6.69 -4.27 4.57
CA THR A 67 -5.88 -5.07 3.63
C THR A 67 -5.41 -4.22 2.44
N TRP A 68 -4.27 -4.59 1.85
CA TRP A 68 -3.75 -3.98 0.63
C TRP A 68 -3.93 -4.91 -0.58
N GLN A 69 -4.16 -4.35 -1.75
CA GLN A 69 -4.21 -5.14 -2.99
C GLN A 69 -2.88 -5.87 -3.21
N GLY A 70 -2.95 -7.18 -3.45
CA GLY A 70 -1.77 -8.02 -3.66
C GLY A 70 -1.10 -8.51 -2.37
N ASP A 71 -1.65 -8.20 -1.19
CA ASP A 71 -1.33 -8.97 0.01
C ASP A 71 -2.00 -10.34 -0.08
N GLU A 72 -1.28 -11.30 -0.66
CA GLU A 72 -1.56 -12.68 -0.34
C GLU A 72 -1.25 -12.90 1.15
N PRO A 73 -2.15 -13.54 1.91
CA PRO A 73 -1.77 -14.01 3.23
C PRO A 73 -0.58 -14.94 3.03
N ARG A 74 0.57 -14.59 3.59
CA ARG A 74 1.74 -15.47 3.66
C ARG A 74 1.41 -16.64 4.58
N THR A 75 0.54 -17.54 4.14
CA THR A 75 0.32 -18.81 4.81
C THR A 75 1.57 -19.65 4.62
N SER A 76 2.29 -19.88 5.71
CA SER A 76 3.10 -21.08 5.95
C SER A 76 4.47 -21.24 5.28
N SER A 77 5.41 -20.32 5.48
CA SER A 77 6.86 -20.62 5.24
C SER A 77 7.69 -20.83 6.50
N LYS A 78 7.19 -20.44 7.69
CA LYS A 78 7.95 -20.60 8.95
C LYS A 78 7.78 -21.95 9.66
N LYS A 79 6.74 -22.74 9.37
CA LYS A 79 6.55 -24.06 10.02
C LYS A 79 7.43 -25.17 9.45
N ARG A 80 7.82 -25.11 8.16
CA ARG A 80 8.59 -26.17 7.50
C ARG A 80 10.08 -26.17 7.89
N MET A 81 10.63 -25.03 8.31
CA MET A 81 12.04 -24.95 8.68
C MET A 81 12.31 -25.46 10.11
N GLN A 82 11.36 -25.25 11.04
CA GLN A 82 11.46 -25.82 12.38
C GLN A 82 11.29 -27.35 12.37
N SER A 83 10.35 -27.90 11.60
CA SER A 83 10.18 -29.37 11.55
C SER A 83 11.41 -30.10 11.01
N VAL A 84 12.11 -29.52 10.02
CA VAL A 84 13.33 -30.10 9.45
C VAL A 84 14.49 -30.05 10.44
N SER A 85 14.64 -28.98 11.22
CA SER A 85 15.68 -28.93 12.26
C SER A 85 15.44 -29.93 13.39
N TYR A 86 14.19 -30.15 13.79
CA TYR A 86 13.86 -31.16 14.81
C TYR A 86 14.18 -32.58 14.34
N LEU A 87 13.84 -32.93 13.10
CA LEU A 87 14.13 -34.28 12.56
C LEU A 87 15.63 -34.54 12.38
N SER A 88 16.40 -33.53 12.01
CA SER A 88 17.87 -33.64 11.90
C SER A 88 18.58 -33.80 13.25
N SER A 89 17.96 -33.40 14.36
CA SER A 89 18.59 -33.45 15.69
C SER A 89 18.36 -34.77 16.42
N ASN A 90 17.40 -35.58 15.95
CA ASN A 90 16.97 -36.83 16.57
C ASN A 90 17.37 -38.07 15.76
N SER A 91 18.34 -37.94 14.84
CA SER A 91 18.92 -39.04 14.06
C SER A 91 20.39 -39.23 14.36
#